data_AF-A0A1Z5KT46-F1
#
_entry.id   AF-A0A1Z5KT46-F1
#
_cell.length_a   1.000
_cell.length_b   1.000
_cell.length_c   1.000
_cell.angle_alpha   90.00
_cell.angle_beta   90.00
_cell.angle_gamma   90.00
#
_symmetry.space_group_name_H-M   'P 1'
#
loop_
_entity.id
_entity.type
_entity.pdbx_description
1 polymer ?
#
loop_
_entity_poly.entity_id
_entity_poly.type
_entity_poly.pdbx_seq_one_letter_code
_entity_poly.pdbx_strand_id
1 'polypeptide(L)'
;MDIEQERRPLTNTVENPYQVNGSNNTLAAKALLRLQRLVYLSLSLFGLYKLHFYRAIFVSVRIRHVPFQWGLALTIAMFFIKAYVELYQGRLHQQRVNYQNFRQTTHLFLLLWTMTSVCFFVALWPHYKWNTFLVLFLLAFGVVLQFLLLVPNPWAQNGVALVGLTFFLQDYAGFGAA
;
A
#
# COMPACT_ATOMS: atom_id res chain seq x y z
N MET A 1 22.14 -15.37 27.64
CA MET A 1 21.65 -14.29 26.76
C MET A 1 20.18 -14.15 27.09
N ASP A 2 19.90 -13.27 28.06
CA ASP A 2 18.64 -13.23 28.78
C ASP A 2 17.58 -12.48 27.96
N ILE A 3 16.46 -13.17 27.69
CA ILE A 3 15.33 -12.67 26.87
C ILE A 3 14.35 -11.86 27.74
N GLU A 4 14.68 -11.61 29.01
CA GLU A 4 13.73 -11.10 30.01
C GLU A 4 13.77 -9.58 30.26
N GLN A 5 14.70 -8.85 29.63
CA GLN A 5 15.02 -7.49 30.06
C GLN A 5 14.49 -6.37 29.17
N GLU A 6 13.27 -6.45 28.61
CA GLU A 6 12.63 -5.21 28.10
C GLU A 6 11.10 -5.21 27.99
N ARG A 7 10.39 -5.79 28.97
CA ARG A 7 8.97 -5.43 29.19
C ARG A 7 8.90 -4.19 30.08
N ARG A 8 9.24 -3.01 29.55
CA ARG A 8 8.92 -1.76 30.25
C ARG A 8 7.40 -1.52 30.18
N PRO A 9 6.68 -1.44 31.31
CA PRO A 9 5.28 -1.02 31.31
C PRO A 9 5.16 0.45 30.86
N LEU A 10 4.02 0.76 30.24
CA LEU A 10 3.61 2.06 29.69
C LEU A 10 3.54 3.14 30.78
N THR A 11 4.64 3.79 31.13
CA THR A 11 4.60 4.98 32.00
C THR A 11 5.28 6.21 31.43
N ASN A 12 5.60 6.22 30.13
CA ASN A 12 6.02 7.45 29.47
C ASN A 12 5.03 7.80 28.36
N THR A 13 4.36 8.93 28.59
CA THR A 13 3.60 9.80 27.70
C THR A 13 4.47 10.24 26.51
N VAL A 14 4.98 9.28 25.74
CA VAL A 14 5.56 9.55 24.44
C VAL A 14 4.38 9.69 23.47
N GLU A 15 4.05 10.96 23.22
CA GLU A 15 3.08 11.42 22.23
C GLU A 15 3.12 10.49 21.01
N ASN A 16 2.00 9.80 20.78
CA ASN A 16 1.85 9.05 19.55
C ASN A 16 1.87 10.08 18.41
N PRO A 17 2.75 9.98 17.39
CA PRO A 17 2.67 10.88 16.23
C PRO A 17 1.34 10.74 15.47
N TYR A 18 0.57 9.68 15.74
CA TYR A 18 -0.81 9.48 15.28
C TYR A 18 -1.88 9.84 16.31
N GLN A 19 -1.53 10.05 17.59
CA GLN A 19 -2.37 10.89 18.44
C GLN A 19 -2.08 12.31 17.98
N VAL A 20 -2.94 12.76 17.07
CA VAL A 20 -3.18 14.18 16.89
C VAL A 20 -3.51 14.71 18.28
N ASN A 21 -2.48 15.19 18.99
CA ASN A 21 -2.63 16.13 20.08
C ASN A 21 -3.69 17.12 19.63
N GLY A 22 -4.65 17.40 20.51
CA GLY A 22 -5.79 18.27 20.29
C GLY A 22 -5.39 19.71 19.99
N SER A 23 -4.62 19.92 18.93
CA SER A 23 -4.54 21.15 18.19
C SER A 23 -5.88 21.31 17.52
N ASN A 24 -6.45 22.50 17.71
CA ASN A 24 -7.75 23.01 17.29
C ASN A 24 -7.96 23.00 15.77
N ASN A 25 -7.66 21.88 15.10
CA ASN A 25 -7.97 21.63 13.72
C ASN A 25 -9.48 21.51 13.61
N THR A 26 -10.11 22.65 13.36
CA THR A 26 -11.51 22.78 13.01
C THR A 26 -11.90 21.67 12.03
N LEU A 27 -13.16 21.21 12.11
CA LEU A 27 -13.75 20.25 11.17
C LEU A 27 -13.41 20.61 9.71
N ALA A 28 -13.34 21.91 9.41
CA ALA A 28 -12.89 22.49 8.16
C ALA A 28 -11.48 22.04 7.73
N ALA A 29 -10.47 22.07 8.61
CA ALA A 29 -9.10 21.66 8.29
C ALA A 29 -9.03 20.16 7.95
N LYS A 30 -9.74 19.31 8.72
CA LYS A 30 -9.83 17.87 8.42
C LYS A 30 -10.55 17.61 7.09
N ALA A 31 -11.62 18.37 6.82
CA ALA A 31 -12.37 18.28 5.56
C ALA A 31 -11.52 18.74 4.37
N LEU A 32 -10.78 19.84 4.49
CA LEU A 32 -9.88 20.35 3.44
C LEU A 32 -8.79 19.35 3.08
N LEU A 33 -8.14 18.72 4.07
CA LEU A 33 -7.15 17.67 3.81
C LEU A 33 -7.76 16.47 3.07
N ARG A 34 -9.00 16.09 3.41
CA ARG A 34 -9.71 15.01 2.69
C ARG A 34 -10.06 15.41 1.25
N LEU A 35 -10.55 16.63 1.05
CA LEU A 35 -10.85 17.17 -0.28
C LEU A 35 -9.60 17.24 -1.16
N GLN A 36 -8.47 17.70 -0.60
CA GLN A 36 -7.20 17.75 -1.32
C GLN A 36 -6.76 16.35 -1.78
N ARG A 37 -6.90 15.33 -0.93
CA ARG A 37 -6.61 13.92 -1.30
C ARG A 37 -7.52 13.43 -2.41
N LEU A 38 -8.82 13.78 -2.36
CA LEU A 38 -9.77 13.45 -3.42
C LEU A 38 -9.39 14.12 -4.75
N VAL A 39 -8.97 15.38 -4.73
CA VAL A 39 -8.50 16.08 -5.94
C VAL A 39 -7.28 15.39 -6.54
N TYR A 40 -6.28 15.03 -5.73
CA TYR A 40 -5.11 14.29 -6.24
C TYR A 40 -5.49 12.92 -6.78
N LEU A 41 -6.40 12.21 -6.12
CA LEU A 41 -6.91 10.91 -6.57
C LEU A 41 -7.63 11.05 -7.91
N SER A 42 -8.57 12.00 -8.04
CA SER A 42 -9.30 12.26 -9.28
C SER A 42 -8.37 12.66 -10.43
N LEU A 43 -7.40 13.54 -10.18
CA LEU A 43 -6.42 13.96 -11.18
C LEU A 43 -5.56 12.77 -11.64
N SER A 44 -5.17 11.91 -10.71
CA SER A 44 -4.36 10.74 -11.00
C SER A 44 -5.13 9.70 -11.79
N LEU A 45 -6.39 9.42 -11.41
CA LEU A 45 -7.29 8.55 -12.17
C LEU A 45 -7.50 9.08 -13.59
N PHE A 46 -7.70 10.39 -13.75
CA PHE A 46 -7.85 11.01 -15.06
C PHE A 46 -6.58 10.85 -15.92
N GLY A 47 -5.40 11.01 -15.33
CA GLY A 47 -4.11 10.74 -15.98
C GLY A 47 -3.98 9.29 -16.42
N LEU A 48 -4.32 8.33 -15.56
CA LEU A 48 -4.31 6.90 -15.87
C LEU A 48 -5.31 6.54 -16.99
N TYR A 49 -6.49 7.15 -16.96
CA TYR A 49 -7.51 6.96 -18.00
C TYR A 49 -7.01 7.43 -19.36
N LYS A 50 -6.41 8.63 -19.43
CA LYS A 50 -5.84 9.18 -20.68
C LYS A 50 -4.70 8.31 -21.21
N LEU A 51 -3.95 7.65 -20.33
CA LEU A 51 -2.86 6.74 -20.69
C LEU A 51 -3.35 5.32 -21.03
N HIS A 52 -4.67 5.09 -21.05
CA HIS A 52 -5.27 3.78 -21.29
C HIS A 52 -4.74 2.66 -20.37
N PHE A 53 -4.39 3.03 -19.14
CA PHE A 53 -3.80 2.13 -18.15
C PHE A 53 -4.59 0.84 -17.95
N TYR A 54 -5.89 0.98 -17.72
CA TYR A 54 -6.80 -0.14 -17.52
C TYR A 54 -6.83 -1.09 -18.72
N ARG A 55 -6.93 -0.54 -19.94
CA ARG A 55 -6.93 -1.37 -21.15
C ARG A 55 -5.59 -2.09 -21.32
N ALA A 56 -4.48 -1.45 -21.00
CA ALA A 56 -3.18 -2.10 -21.08
C ALA A 56 -3.04 -3.24 -20.06
N ILE A 57 -3.48 -3.07 -18.81
CA ILE A 57 -3.35 -4.13 -17.80
C ILE A 57 -4.27 -5.32 -18.09
N PHE A 58 -5.54 -5.07 -18.42
CA PHE A 58 -6.53 -6.14 -18.52
C PHE A 58 -6.62 -6.78 -19.92
N VAL A 59 -6.29 -6.05 -21.00
CA VAL A 59 -6.50 -6.53 -22.38
C VAL A 59 -5.21 -6.86 -23.11
N SER A 60 -4.06 -6.29 -22.72
CA SER A 60 -2.82 -6.53 -23.47
C SER A 60 -2.16 -7.84 -23.08
N VAL A 61 -2.32 -8.84 -23.96
CA VAL A 61 -1.54 -10.10 -24.03
C VAL A 61 -0.02 -9.86 -24.09
N ARG A 62 0.39 -8.63 -24.40
CA ARG A 62 1.81 -8.26 -24.59
C ARG A 62 2.53 -7.86 -23.29
N ILE A 63 1.83 -7.76 -22.16
CA ILE A 63 2.50 -7.64 -20.86
C ILE A 63 3.06 -9.02 -20.55
N ARG A 64 4.38 -9.14 -20.37
CA ARG A 64 4.99 -10.40 -19.93
C ARG A 64 4.32 -10.76 -18.60
N HIS A 65 3.43 -11.75 -18.61
CA HIS A 65 2.58 -12.07 -17.46
C HIS A 65 3.41 -12.51 -16.25
N VAL A 66 4.58 -13.12 -16.48
CA VAL A 66 5.45 -13.63 -15.42
C VAL A 66 5.94 -12.52 -14.46
N PRO A 67 6.64 -11.45 -14.90
CA PRO A 67 7.05 -10.39 -13.98
C PRO A 67 5.87 -9.66 -13.33
N PHE A 68 4.74 -9.51 -14.04
CA PHE A 68 3.55 -8.90 -13.46
C PHE A 68 2.94 -9.77 -12.33
N GLN A 69 2.86 -11.09 -12.54
CA GLN A 69 2.43 -12.07 -11.53
C GLN A 69 3.35 -12.07 -10.31
N TRP A 70 4.67 -12.02 -10.51
CA TRP A 70 5.62 -11.88 -9.40
C TRP A 70 5.43 -10.57 -8.63
N GLY A 71 5.23 -9.44 -9.32
CA GLY A 71 4.92 -8.17 -8.69
C GLY A 71 3.64 -8.22 -7.86
N LEU A 72 2.59 -8.87 -8.39
CA LEU A 72 1.34 -9.09 -7.65
C LEU A 72 1.54 -10.00 -6.44
N ALA A 73 2.22 -11.13 -6.60
CA ALA A 73 2.49 -12.06 -5.50
C ALA A 73 3.29 -11.40 -4.37
N LEU A 74 4.30 -10.59 -4.71
CA LEU A 74 5.06 -9.81 -3.74
C LEU A 74 4.21 -8.74 -3.07
N THR A 75 3.30 -8.09 -3.80
CA THR A 75 2.34 -7.14 -3.22
C THR A 75 1.41 -7.80 -2.21
N ILE A 76 0.91 -8.99 -2.54
CA ILE A 76 0.10 -9.82 -1.63
C ILE A 76 0.91 -10.17 -0.38
N ALA A 77 2.15 -10.64 -0.55
CA ALA A 77 3.03 -10.95 0.57
C ALA A 77 3.28 -9.72 1.47
N MET A 78 3.48 -8.53 0.90
CA MET A 78 3.59 -7.27 1.66
C MET A 78 2.33 -6.98 2.48
N PHE A 79 1.14 -7.18 1.91
CA PHE A 79 -0.11 -7.03 2.65
C PHE A 79 -0.22 -8.01 3.80
N PHE A 80 0.18 -9.28 3.62
CA PHE A 80 0.20 -10.26 4.71
C PHE A 80 1.18 -9.90 5.80
N ILE A 81 2.39 -9.44 5.47
CA ILE A 81 3.37 -8.99 6.47
C ILE A 81 2.81 -7.80 7.26
N LYS A 82 2.22 -6.80 6.57
CA LYS A 82 1.59 -5.64 7.21
C LYS A 82 0.47 -6.09 8.15
N ALA A 83 -0.44 -6.93 7.66
CA ALA A 83 -1.57 -7.43 8.43
C ALA A 83 -1.09 -8.27 9.63
N TYR A 84 -0.05 -9.07 9.47
CA TYR A 84 0.57 -9.86 10.54
C TYR A 84 1.14 -8.94 11.64
N VAL A 85 1.94 -7.94 11.27
CA VAL A 85 2.49 -6.95 12.23
C VAL A 85 1.36 -6.24 12.98
N GLU A 86 0.35 -5.77 12.25
CA GLU A 86 -0.74 -4.99 12.81
C GLU A 86 -1.65 -5.83 13.73
N LEU A 87 -2.04 -7.02 13.30
CA LEU A 87 -2.95 -7.89 14.04
C LEU A 87 -2.24 -8.60 15.21
N TYR A 88 -1.05 -9.13 14.98
CA TYR A 88 -0.33 -9.92 15.99
C TYR A 88 0.33 -9.04 17.06
N GLN A 89 0.96 -7.93 16.68
CA GLN A 89 1.70 -7.10 17.64
C GLN A 89 0.86 -5.94 18.17
N GLY A 90 0.05 -5.34 17.31
CA GLY A 90 -0.85 -4.26 17.69
C GLY A 90 -1.97 -4.74 18.62
N ARG A 91 -2.58 -5.90 18.33
CA ARG A 91 -3.73 -6.39 19.10
C ARG A 91 -3.35 -7.32 20.25
N LEU A 92 -2.49 -8.32 19.99
CA LEU A 92 -2.20 -9.36 20.98
C LEU A 92 -1.22 -8.87 22.07
N HIS A 93 -0.25 -8.03 21.68
CA HIS A 93 0.80 -7.56 22.59
C HIS A 93 0.63 -6.11 23.05
N GLN A 94 -0.35 -5.36 22.50
CA GLN A 94 -0.56 -3.92 22.74
C GLN A 94 0.74 -3.09 22.61
N GLN A 95 1.70 -3.56 21.83
CA GLN A 95 2.97 -2.90 21.65
C GLN A 95 2.88 -1.88 20.52
N ARG A 96 3.49 -0.71 20.73
CA ARG A 96 3.63 0.28 19.65
C ARG A 96 4.58 -0.30 18.59
N VAL A 97 4.17 -0.21 17.32
CA VAL A 97 5.00 -0.57 16.18
C VAL A 97 6.13 0.47 16.08
N ASN A 98 7.23 0.23 16.79
CA ASN A 98 8.43 1.05 16.74
C ASN A 98 9.47 0.37 15.83
N TYR A 99 10.16 1.16 15.01
CA TYR A 99 11.18 0.68 14.09
C TYR A 99 12.27 -0.13 14.81
N GLN A 100 12.63 0.26 16.04
CA GLN A 100 13.64 -0.44 16.84
C GLN A 100 13.25 -1.90 17.13
N ASN A 101 11.96 -2.18 17.35
CA ASN A 101 11.46 -3.54 17.61
C ASN A 101 11.27 -4.36 16.32
N PHE A 102 11.04 -3.70 15.19
CA PHE A 102 10.67 -4.36 13.92
C PHE A 102 11.64 -4.05 12.78
N ARG A 103 12.92 -3.87 13.11
CA ARG A 103 13.95 -3.52 12.12
C ARG A 103 14.05 -4.57 11.02
N GLN A 104 14.08 -5.86 11.38
CA GLN A 104 14.15 -6.95 10.40
C GLN A 104 12.91 -7.01 9.50
N THR A 105 11.71 -6.86 10.08
CA THR A 105 10.46 -6.83 9.33
C THR A 105 10.38 -5.61 8.40
N THR A 106 10.88 -4.47 8.84
CA THR A 106 10.91 -3.24 8.02
C THR A 106 11.89 -3.38 6.86
N HIS A 107 13.08 -3.95 7.08
CA HIS A 107 14.03 -4.24 6.00
C HIS A 107 13.45 -5.24 5.00
N LEU A 108 12.78 -6.29 5.48
CA LEU A 108 12.09 -7.26 4.63
C LEU A 108 11.00 -6.57 3.79
N PHE A 109 10.15 -5.74 4.41
CA PHE A 109 9.13 -4.98 3.70
C PHE A 109 9.72 -4.08 2.63
N LEU A 110 10.81 -3.38 2.94
CA LEU A 110 11.49 -2.49 1.99
C LEU A 110 12.10 -3.27 0.82
N LEU A 111 12.65 -4.46 1.08
CA LEU A 111 13.13 -5.38 0.04
C LEU A 111 11.99 -5.90 -0.84
N LEU A 112 10.85 -6.30 -0.27
CA LEU A 112 9.70 -6.71 -1.06
C LEU A 112 9.15 -5.54 -1.89
N TRP A 113 9.15 -4.33 -1.35
CA TRP A 113 8.70 -3.13 -2.03
C TRP A 113 9.58 -2.82 -3.25
N THR A 114 10.91 -2.88 -3.11
CA THR A 114 11.82 -2.64 -4.23
C THR A 114 11.69 -3.73 -5.30
N MET A 115 11.61 -5.00 -4.90
CA MET A 115 11.40 -6.12 -5.84
C MET A 115 10.07 -5.98 -6.60
N THR A 116 8.99 -5.65 -5.89
CA THR A 116 7.67 -5.37 -6.49
C THR A 116 7.74 -4.24 -7.50
N SER A 117 8.43 -3.14 -7.15
CA SER A 117 8.60 -1.98 -8.03
C SER A 117 9.36 -2.34 -9.31
N VAL A 118 10.44 -3.12 -9.19
CA VAL A 118 11.22 -3.61 -10.35
C VAL A 118 10.37 -4.54 -11.22
N CYS A 119 9.62 -5.46 -10.62
CA CYS A 119 8.72 -6.37 -11.34
C CYS A 119 7.67 -5.60 -12.16
N PHE A 120 6.99 -4.61 -11.56
CA PHE A 120 6.01 -3.81 -12.29
C PHE A 120 6.64 -2.92 -13.36
N PHE A 121 7.82 -2.37 -13.10
CA PHE A 121 8.57 -1.60 -14.09
C PHE A 121 8.90 -2.45 -15.32
N VAL A 122 9.49 -3.63 -15.12
CA VAL A 122 9.83 -4.56 -16.22
C VAL A 122 8.57 -5.04 -16.95
N ALA A 123 7.47 -5.27 -16.24
CA ALA A 123 6.21 -5.69 -16.83
C ALA A 123 5.58 -4.62 -17.73
N LEU A 124 5.61 -3.35 -17.32
CA LEU A 124 4.96 -2.23 -18.02
C LEU A 124 5.85 -1.56 -19.08
N TRP A 125 7.18 -1.71 -18.97
CA TRP A 125 8.16 -1.16 -19.90
C TRP A 125 7.86 -1.41 -21.40
N PRO A 126 7.53 -2.63 -21.87
CA PRO A 126 7.30 -2.87 -23.30
C PRO A 126 6.11 -2.09 -23.87
N HIS A 127 5.14 -1.72 -23.02
CA HIS A 127 3.94 -0.98 -23.44
C HIS A 127 4.15 0.53 -23.36
N TYR A 128 4.66 1.02 -22.23
CA TYR A 128 4.74 2.45 -21.92
C TYR A 128 6.11 3.08 -22.18
N LYS A 129 7.17 2.29 -22.33
CA LYS A 129 8.57 2.75 -22.50
C LYS A 129 8.92 3.77 -21.42
N TRP A 130 9.35 4.98 -21.79
CA TRP A 130 9.66 6.07 -20.87
C TRP A 130 8.46 6.55 -20.03
N ASN A 131 7.24 6.42 -20.55
CA ASN A 131 6.03 6.81 -19.81
C ASN A 131 5.74 5.85 -18.64
N THR A 132 6.42 4.70 -18.55
CA THR A 132 6.27 3.74 -17.44
C THR A 132 6.51 4.40 -16.09
N PHE A 133 7.51 5.28 -15.98
CA PHE A 133 7.79 5.99 -14.74
C PHE A 133 6.61 6.86 -14.30
N LEU A 134 6.03 7.60 -15.24
CA LEU A 134 4.89 8.47 -14.98
C LEU A 134 3.63 7.66 -14.61
N VAL A 135 3.39 6.55 -15.30
CA VAL A 135 2.29 5.62 -15.00
C VAL A 135 2.43 5.03 -13.61
N LEU A 136 3.61 4.50 -13.26
CA LEU A 136 3.88 3.95 -11.94
C LEU A 136 3.80 5.02 -10.84
N PHE A 137 4.29 6.23 -11.12
CA PHE A 137 4.20 7.34 -10.18
C PHE A 137 2.75 7.73 -9.92
N LEU A 138 1.94 7.92 -10.97
CA LEU A 138 0.51 8.24 -10.83
C LEU A 138 -0.25 7.11 -10.14
N LEU A 139 0.08 5.84 -10.41
CA LEU A 139 -0.54 4.71 -9.74
C LEU A 139 -0.17 4.65 -8.26
N ALA A 140 1.13 4.66 -7.94
CA ALA A 140 1.62 4.48 -6.58
C ALA A 140 1.31 5.70 -5.69
N PHE A 141 1.70 6.90 -6.11
CA PHE A 141 1.49 8.12 -5.32
C PHE A 141 0.09 8.71 -5.50
N GLY A 142 -0.43 8.65 -6.72
CA GLY A 142 -1.70 9.29 -7.05
C GLY A 142 -2.92 8.48 -6.66
N VAL A 143 -2.85 7.15 -6.77
CA VAL A 143 -3.99 6.27 -6.44
C VAL A 143 -3.76 5.54 -5.14
N VAL A 144 -2.72 4.70 -5.05
CA VAL A 144 -2.51 3.77 -3.91
C VAL A 144 -2.28 4.54 -2.61
N LEU A 145 -1.37 5.52 -2.62
CA LEU A 145 -1.06 6.32 -1.42
C LEU A 145 -2.24 7.17 -0.99
N GLN A 146 -2.92 7.86 -1.93
CA GLN A 146 -4.09 8.67 -1.59
C GLN A 146 -5.24 7.82 -1.05
N PHE A 147 -5.47 6.65 -1.64
CA PHE A 147 -6.46 5.69 -1.16
C PHE A 147 -6.15 5.21 0.26
N LEU A 148 -4.89 4.84 0.52
CA LEU A 148 -4.44 4.42 1.85
C LEU A 148 -4.64 5.53 2.88
N LEU A 149 -4.33 6.78 2.52
CA LEU A 149 -4.52 7.94 3.39
C LEU A 149 -6.00 8.32 3.56
N LEU A 150 -6.87 7.99 2.59
CA LEU A 150 -8.30 8.32 2.65
C LEU A 150 -9.02 7.50 3.72
N VAL A 151 -8.63 6.24 3.91
CA VAL A 151 -9.22 5.32 4.88
C VAL A 151 -8.45 5.45 6.20
N PRO A 152 -8.98 6.10 7.25
CA PRO A 152 -8.23 6.36 8.48
C PRO A 152 -8.07 5.12 9.37
N ASN A 153 -8.90 4.10 9.14
CA ASN A 153 -8.96 2.92 10.00
C ASN A 153 -8.11 1.77 9.39
N PRO A 154 -7.06 1.31 10.08
CA PRO A 154 -6.17 0.26 9.58
C PRO A 154 -6.90 -1.06 9.22
N TRP A 155 -7.88 -1.46 10.02
CA TRP A 155 -8.76 -2.61 9.76
C TRP A 155 -9.56 -2.45 8.47
N ALA A 156 -10.09 -1.25 8.22
CA ALA A 156 -10.86 -0.96 7.02
C ALA A 156 -9.95 -0.95 5.79
N GLN A 157 -8.73 -0.42 5.90
CA GLN A 157 -7.74 -0.50 4.83
C GLN A 157 -7.43 -1.96 4.46
N ASN A 158 -7.15 -2.80 5.45
CA ASN A 158 -6.81 -4.20 5.22
C ASN A 158 -8.02 -4.99 4.67
N GLY A 159 -9.23 -4.72 5.17
CA GLY A 159 -10.46 -5.33 4.66
C GLY A 159 -10.75 -4.95 3.21
N VAL A 160 -10.69 -3.66 2.86
CA VAL A 160 -10.91 -3.22 1.48
C VAL A 160 -9.80 -3.70 0.55
N ALA A 161 -8.54 -3.72 1.01
CA ALA A 161 -7.44 -4.29 0.25
C ALA A 161 -7.66 -5.78 -0.03
N LEU A 162 -8.10 -6.56 0.96
CA LEU A 162 -8.36 -7.99 0.80
C LEU A 162 -9.50 -8.24 -0.19
N VAL A 163 -10.63 -7.55 -0.03
CA VAL A 163 -11.78 -7.66 -0.95
C VAL A 163 -11.40 -7.24 -2.37
N GLY A 164 -10.75 -6.08 -2.51
CA GLY A 164 -10.31 -5.57 -3.80
C GLY A 164 -9.31 -6.51 -4.48
N LEU A 165 -8.40 -7.11 -3.72
CA LEU A 165 -7.43 -8.06 -4.23
C LEU A 165 -8.08 -9.39 -4.63
N THR A 166 -9.09 -9.86 -3.90
CA THR A 166 -9.86 -11.06 -4.28
C THR A 166 -10.58 -10.84 -5.61
N PHE A 167 -11.29 -9.72 -5.78
CA PHE A 167 -11.95 -9.41 -7.05
C PHE A 167 -10.95 -9.24 -8.20
N PHE A 168 -9.84 -8.56 -7.93
CA PHE A 168 -8.78 -8.38 -8.92
C PHE A 168 -8.17 -9.72 -9.35
N LEU A 169 -7.91 -10.63 -8.41
CA LEU A 169 -7.41 -11.97 -8.72
C LEU A 169 -8.43 -12.82 -9.47
N GLN A 170 -9.72 -12.72 -9.15
CA GLN A 170 -10.76 -13.44 -9.87
C GLN A 170 -10.85 -12.99 -11.32
N ASP A 171 -10.85 -11.68 -11.56
CA ASP A 171 -10.87 -11.11 -12.91
C ASP A 171 -9.58 -11.49 -13.66
N TYR A 172 -8.41 -11.30 -13.04
CA TYR A 172 -7.12 -11.64 -13.63
C TYR A 172 -6.94 -13.14 -13.91
N ALA A 173 -7.38 -14.02 -13.01
CA ALA A 173 -7.33 -15.46 -13.21
C ALA A 173 -8.34 -15.94 -14.26
N GLY A 174 -9.51 -15.29 -14.34
CA GLY A 174 -10.50 -15.53 -15.39
C GLY A 174 -9.96 -15.28 -16.79
N PHE A 175 -9.10 -14.26 -16.96
CA PHE A 175 -8.41 -14.00 -18.23
C PHE A 175 -7.22 -14.94 -18.52
N GLY A 176 -6.64 -15.58 -17.50
CA GLY A 176 -5.49 -16.48 -17.65
C GLY A 176 -5.87 -17.94 -18.00
N ALA A 177 -7.14 -18.30 -17.90
CA ALA A 177 -7.66 -19.65 -18.18
C ALA A 177 -8.33 -19.80 -19.56
N ALA A 178 -8.33 -18.75 -20.38
CA ALA A 178 -8.80 -18.73 -21.77
C ALA A 178 -7.62 -18.60 -22.74
#